data_AF-A0A8B7C160-F1
#
_entry.id   AF-A0A8B7C160-F1
#
_cell.length_a   1.000
_cell.length_b   1.000
_cell.length_c   1.000
_cell.angle_alpha   90.00
_cell.angle_beta   90.00
_cell.angle_gamma   90.00
#
_symmetry.space_group_name_H-M   'P 1'
#
loop_
_entity.id
_entity.type
_entity.pdbx_description
1 polymer ?
#
loop_
_entity_poly.entity_id
_entity_poly.type
_entity_poly.pdbx_seq_one_letter_code
_entity_poly.pdbx_strand_id
1 'polypeptide(L)'
;MASPLLGSVSSPLCYLSRPSAPSLPCFNPNRGTLHLERLQSESRELKNRVFVRRATLDESPVLDPPPRFEEPDPEVVASLKLKLLGAVSGLNRGLAANEEDLRRADSAAKELEALGGVDLTKDLDKLQGRWKLIYSSAFSSRTLGGSRPGPPTGRLLPITLGQVFQRIDILSKDFANIAEIQFGAPWPLPPLEATATLAHKFELIGSSSIKIIFEKTTVKPTGSFSQLPPFEVPRLPDALRPPSDSRSGDFEVTYLDADTRITRGDRGELRVFVIS
;
A
#
# COMPACT_ATOMS: atom_id res chain seq x y z
N MET A 1 -67.15 -1.96 -39.80
CA MET A 1 -68.54 -2.16 -39.34
C MET A 1 -68.67 -3.61 -38.90
N ALA A 2 -69.17 -3.97 -37.72
CA ALA A 2 -69.54 -3.13 -36.56
C ALA A 2 -69.47 -3.96 -35.25
N SER A 3 -69.30 -3.26 -34.12
CA SER A 3 -69.60 -3.71 -32.74
C SER A 3 -70.85 -2.93 -32.24
N PRO A 4 -71.32 -2.90 -30.96
CA PRO A 4 -70.75 -3.37 -29.67
C PRO A 4 -71.23 -4.82 -29.36
N LEU A 5 -71.53 -5.37 -28.16
CA LEU A 5 -71.78 -4.96 -26.75
C LEU A 5 -71.35 -6.12 -25.81
N LEU A 6 -71.35 -6.05 -24.47
CA LEU A 6 -70.99 -5.03 -23.44
C LEU A 6 -71.20 -5.73 -22.08
N GLY A 7 -70.20 -5.76 -21.18
CA GLY A 7 -70.36 -6.35 -19.84
C GLY A 7 -69.26 -5.96 -18.85
N SER A 8 -69.67 -5.47 -17.68
CA SER A 8 -68.84 -5.07 -16.52
C SER A 8 -69.05 -6.09 -15.36
N VAL A 9 -68.44 -6.05 -14.15
CA VAL A 9 -67.86 -4.97 -13.32
C VAL A 9 -66.76 -5.52 -12.39
N SER A 10 -65.90 -4.62 -11.86
CA SER A 10 -65.31 -4.64 -10.50
C SER A 10 -63.94 -5.28 -10.22
N SER A 11 -63.04 -4.46 -9.65
CA SER A 11 -61.97 -4.86 -8.72
C SER A 11 -62.54 -4.89 -7.27
N PRO A 12 -61.79 -5.32 -6.20
CA PRO A 12 -60.81 -4.41 -5.58
C PRO A 12 -59.57 -5.04 -4.87
N LEU A 13 -58.51 -4.22 -4.77
CA LEU A 13 -57.53 -4.00 -3.66
C LEU A 13 -57.05 -5.12 -2.69
N CYS A 14 -55.72 -5.08 -2.44
CA CYS A 14 -54.97 -5.54 -1.24
C CYS A 14 -54.88 -7.07 -1.00
N TYR A 15 -53.80 -7.63 -0.44
CA TYR A 15 -52.91 -7.14 0.63
C TYR A 15 -51.41 -7.45 0.44
N LEU A 16 -50.57 -6.74 1.19
CA LEU A 16 -49.15 -7.06 1.42
C LEU A 16 -48.99 -8.28 2.35
N SER A 17 -47.87 -9.00 2.22
CA SER A 17 -47.35 -9.89 3.28
C SER A 17 -45.82 -9.90 3.27
N ARG A 18 -45.23 -9.77 4.47
CA ARG A 18 -43.77 -9.77 4.69
C ARG A 18 -43.24 -11.20 4.86
N PRO A 19 -42.00 -11.52 4.46
CA PRO A 19 -41.25 -12.60 5.09
C PRO A 19 -40.82 -12.22 6.51
N SER A 20 -40.91 -13.17 7.45
CA SER A 20 -40.61 -12.97 8.87
C SER A 20 -39.13 -13.16 9.19
N ALA A 21 -38.59 -12.39 10.14
CA ALA A 21 -37.29 -12.68 10.75
C ALA A 21 -37.46 -13.64 11.95
N PRO A 22 -36.53 -14.59 12.19
CA PRO A 22 -36.53 -15.41 13.39
C PRO A 22 -36.02 -14.62 14.60
N SER A 23 -36.71 -14.73 15.73
CA SER A 23 -36.30 -14.12 17.01
C SER A 23 -35.41 -15.06 17.83
N LEU A 24 -34.39 -14.49 18.48
CA LEU A 24 -33.60 -15.17 19.52
C LEU A 24 -34.01 -14.62 20.91
N PRO A 25 -33.95 -15.44 21.97
CA PRO A 25 -34.48 -15.06 23.29
C PRO A 25 -33.53 -14.13 24.05
N CYS A 26 -34.09 -13.09 24.67
CA CYS A 26 -33.38 -12.23 25.61
C CYS A 26 -33.13 -12.96 26.93
N PHE A 27 -31.87 -13.14 27.33
CA PHE A 27 -31.50 -13.56 28.67
C PHE A 27 -31.17 -12.33 29.54
N ASN A 28 -31.64 -12.34 30.79
CA ASN A 28 -31.56 -11.19 31.70
C ASN A 28 -31.00 -11.63 33.08
N PRO A 29 -29.82 -11.12 33.49
CA PRO A 29 -29.35 -11.21 34.87
C PRO A 29 -29.49 -9.86 35.60
N ASN A 30 -29.88 -9.93 36.88
CA ASN A 30 -30.20 -8.78 37.72
C ASN A 30 -28.95 -8.07 38.30
N ARG A 31 -29.12 -6.78 38.62
CA ARG A 31 -28.47 -6.00 39.70
C ARG A 31 -27.04 -6.37 40.12
N GLY A 32 -26.09 -5.47 39.86
CA GLY A 32 -24.77 -5.44 40.49
C GLY A 32 -24.18 -4.03 40.58
N THR A 33 -24.64 -3.22 41.53
CA THR A 33 -24.05 -1.89 41.78
C THR A 33 -22.68 -2.04 42.41
N LEU A 34 -21.60 -1.61 41.75
CA LEU A 34 -20.27 -1.54 42.34
C LEU A 34 -19.59 -0.19 42.11
N HIS A 35 -18.79 0.18 43.10
CA HIS A 35 -18.18 1.48 43.30
C HIS A 35 -17.07 1.75 42.27
N LEU A 36 -17.10 2.92 41.62
CA LEU A 36 -15.92 3.42 40.90
C LEU A 36 -14.95 4.01 41.93
N GLU A 37 -14.11 3.16 42.52
CA GLU A 37 -13.02 3.59 43.39
C GLU A 37 -11.77 4.00 42.59
N ARG A 38 -11.07 5.01 43.11
CA ARG A 38 -10.02 5.77 42.45
C ARG A 38 -8.65 5.27 42.89
N LEU A 39 -8.13 4.22 42.25
CA LEU A 39 -6.78 3.75 42.54
C LEU A 39 -5.71 4.57 41.80
N GLN A 40 -4.92 5.30 42.59
CA GLN A 40 -3.73 6.01 42.13
C GLN A 40 -2.58 5.01 41.96
N SER A 41 -1.98 4.93 40.77
CA SER A 41 -0.81 4.09 40.53
C SER A 41 0.47 4.80 40.99
N GLU A 42 0.84 4.62 42.26
CA GLU A 42 2.07 5.18 42.81
C GLU A 42 3.34 4.58 42.18
N SER A 43 4.35 5.43 41.97
CA SER A 43 5.69 5.01 41.54
C SER A 43 6.35 4.10 42.58
N ARG A 44 6.87 2.95 42.15
CA ARG A 44 7.75 2.10 42.98
C ARG A 44 9.20 2.22 42.52
N GLU A 45 9.94 3.10 43.19
CA GLU A 45 11.40 3.17 43.08
C GLU A 45 12.05 1.84 43.50
N LEU A 46 12.75 1.17 42.59
CA LEU A 46 13.56 -0.01 42.90
C LEU A 46 14.89 0.42 43.57
N LYS A 47 14.86 0.59 44.89
CA LYS A 47 16.04 0.92 45.71
C LYS A 47 17.00 -0.28 45.84
N ASN A 48 17.84 -0.48 44.81
CA ASN A 48 18.97 -1.40 44.88
C ASN A 48 19.95 -0.97 45.98
N ARG A 49 20.10 -1.80 47.01
CA ARG A 49 21.06 -1.57 48.11
C ARG A 49 22.48 -1.88 47.64
N VAL A 50 23.27 -0.84 47.39
CA VAL A 50 24.71 -0.98 47.13
C VAL A 50 25.40 -1.49 48.40
N PHE A 51 25.99 -2.69 48.32
CA PHE A 51 26.88 -3.21 49.36
C PHE A 51 28.31 -2.80 49.06
N VAL A 52 28.85 -1.83 49.82
CA VAL A 52 30.24 -1.38 49.65
C VAL A 52 31.20 -2.45 50.17
N ARG A 53 31.97 -3.06 49.26
CA ARG A 53 33.23 -3.75 49.60
C ARG A 53 34.39 -2.94 49.03
N ARG A 54 35.37 -2.66 49.88
CA ARG A 54 36.54 -1.83 49.58
C ARG A 54 37.72 -2.74 49.22
N ALA A 55 38.08 -2.77 47.95
CA ALA A 55 39.32 -3.37 47.44
C ALA A 55 39.89 -2.41 46.39
N THR A 56 41.16 -2.05 46.54
CA THR A 56 41.87 -1.14 45.63
C THR A 56 42.84 -1.93 44.76
N LEU A 57 42.60 -1.98 43.46
CA LEU A 57 43.65 -1.99 42.45
C LEU A 57 43.19 -1.12 41.27
N ASP A 58 44.18 -0.62 40.53
CA ASP A 58 44.01 0.30 39.41
C ASP A 58 43.87 -0.50 38.11
N GLU A 59 42.63 -0.70 37.65
CA GLU A 59 42.34 -1.19 36.30
C GLU A 59 41.69 -0.08 35.49
N SER A 60 42.37 0.35 34.44
CA SER A 60 41.80 1.25 33.44
C SER A 60 40.64 0.54 32.74
N PRO A 61 39.45 1.16 32.62
CA PRO A 61 38.33 0.54 31.92
C PRO A 61 38.65 0.43 30.44
N VAL A 62 39.06 -0.77 30.00
CA VAL A 62 39.11 -1.13 28.58
C VAL A 62 37.68 -1.02 28.06
N LEU A 63 37.41 0.06 27.34
CA LEU A 63 36.15 0.24 26.63
C LEU A 63 36.08 -0.85 25.57
N ASP A 64 35.11 -1.77 25.71
CA ASP A 64 34.72 -2.64 24.61
C ASP A 64 34.47 -1.78 23.37
N PRO A 65 35.03 -2.12 22.20
CA PRO A 65 34.76 -1.37 20.98
C PRO A 65 33.24 -1.39 20.73
N PRO A 66 32.64 -0.25 20.34
CA PRO A 66 31.20 -0.21 20.11
C PRO A 66 30.81 -1.27 19.07
N PRO A 67 29.65 -1.93 19.23
CA PRO A 67 29.24 -3.05 18.38
C PRO A 67 29.32 -2.61 16.92
N ARG A 68 30.22 -3.27 16.19
CA ARG A 68 30.49 -2.94 14.80
C ARG A 68 29.24 -3.29 14.01
N PHE A 69 28.62 -2.29 13.40
CA PHE A 69 27.68 -2.53 12.30
C PHE A 69 28.52 -3.03 11.12
N GLU A 70 28.75 -4.34 11.10
CA GLU A 70 29.35 -5.02 9.96
C GLU A 70 28.34 -4.94 8.81
N GLU A 71 28.72 -4.29 7.71
CA GLU A 71 27.85 -4.22 6.53
C GLU A 71 27.60 -5.65 6.03
N PRO A 72 26.34 -6.00 5.70
CA PRO A 72 25.99 -7.36 5.35
C PRO A 72 26.75 -7.82 4.10
N ASP A 73 27.27 -9.04 4.15
CA ASP A 73 28.09 -9.64 3.09
C ASP A 73 27.45 -9.46 1.70
N PRO A 74 28.15 -8.83 0.74
CA PRO A 74 27.59 -8.53 -0.58
C PRO A 74 27.17 -9.78 -1.37
N GLU A 75 27.79 -10.95 -1.14
CA GLU A 75 27.33 -12.21 -1.76
C GLU A 75 26.00 -12.68 -1.15
N VAL A 76 25.84 -12.54 0.17
CA VAL A 76 24.57 -12.84 0.86
C VAL A 76 23.48 -11.88 0.38
N VAL A 77 23.74 -10.57 0.35
CA VAL A 77 22.83 -9.55 -0.19
C VAL A 77 22.42 -9.88 -1.63
N ALA A 78 23.37 -10.19 -2.51
CA ALA A 78 23.10 -10.55 -3.89
C ALA A 78 22.24 -11.83 -4.00
N SER A 79 22.50 -12.85 -3.17
CA SER A 79 21.72 -14.09 -3.15
C SER A 79 20.25 -13.85 -2.76
N LEU A 80 20.00 -12.97 -1.78
CA LEU A 80 18.65 -12.63 -1.33
C LEU A 80 17.92 -11.70 -2.31
N LYS A 81 18.64 -10.76 -2.96
CA LYS A 81 18.12 -10.00 -4.11
C LYS A 81 17.65 -10.92 -5.22
N LEU A 82 18.47 -11.90 -5.63
CA LEU A 82 18.11 -12.88 -6.65
C LEU A 82 16.92 -13.75 -6.22
N LYS A 83 16.83 -14.12 -4.94
CA LYS A 83 15.67 -14.82 -4.37
C LYS A 83 14.38 -14.00 -4.45
N LEU A 84 14.41 -12.71 -4.09
CA LEU A 84 13.26 -11.80 -4.21
C LEU A 84 12.85 -11.56 -5.66
N LEU A 85 13.82 -11.25 -6.54
CA LEU A 85 13.58 -11.05 -7.97
C LEU A 85 12.99 -12.31 -8.63
N GLY A 86 13.50 -13.49 -8.27
CA GLY A 86 12.94 -14.78 -8.68
C GLY A 86 11.52 -15.01 -8.17
N ALA A 87 11.23 -14.63 -6.91
CA ALA A 87 9.90 -14.77 -6.32
C ALA A 87 8.84 -13.85 -6.95
N VAL A 88 9.21 -12.66 -7.44
CA VAL A 88 8.28 -11.71 -8.08
C VAL A 88 8.25 -11.78 -9.62
N SER A 89 9.17 -12.54 -10.24
CA SER A 89 9.22 -12.74 -11.68
C SER A 89 7.93 -13.36 -12.22
N GLY A 90 7.51 -12.96 -13.41
CA GLY A 90 6.28 -13.45 -14.05
C GLY A 90 4.95 -12.95 -13.45
N LEU A 91 4.91 -12.46 -12.21
CA LEU A 91 3.68 -12.10 -11.49
C LEU A 91 2.92 -10.86 -12.04
N ASN A 92 3.34 -10.30 -13.18
CA ASN A 92 2.81 -9.10 -13.81
C ASN A 92 2.61 -7.94 -12.81
N ARG A 93 3.69 -7.57 -12.12
CA ARG A 93 3.73 -6.55 -11.06
C ARG A 93 2.83 -6.82 -9.83
N GLY A 94 2.30 -8.04 -9.69
CA GLY A 94 1.36 -8.45 -8.65
C GLY A 94 -0.05 -8.77 -9.18
N LEU A 95 -0.38 -8.37 -10.41
CA LEU A 95 -1.72 -8.59 -11.01
C LEU A 95 -2.04 -10.09 -11.27
N ALA A 96 -1.01 -10.93 -11.42
CA ALA A 96 -1.16 -12.37 -11.61
C ALA A 96 -0.91 -13.19 -10.33
N ALA A 97 -0.44 -12.55 -9.24
CA ALA A 97 -0.04 -13.25 -8.02
C ALA A 97 -1.22 -13.97 -7.34
N ASN A 98 -0.93 -15.14 -6.77
CA ASN A 98 -1.82 -15.85 -5.86
C ASN A 98 -1.33 -15.75 -4.39
N GLU A 99 -2.06 -16.36 -3.46
CA GLU A 99 -1.79 -16.33 -2.02
C GLU A 99 -0.42 -16.94 -1.63
N GLU A 100 0.05 -17.96 -2.36
CA GLU A 100 1.37 -18.57 -2.17
C GLU A 100 2.48 -17.66 -2.71
N ASP A 101 2.25 -17.01 -3.85
CA ASP A 101 3.19 -16.05 -4.43
C ASP A 101 3.35 -14.81 -3.52
N LEU A 102 2.24 -14.33 -2.93
CA LEU A 102 2.23 -13.26 -1.94
C LEU A 102 3.13 -13.60 -0.74
N ARG A 103 2.98 -14.81 -0.20
CA ARG A 103 3.82 -15.30 0.92
C ARG A 103 5.28 -15.51 0.52
N ARG A 104 5.54 -16.00 -0.70
CA ARG A 104 6.90 -16.19 -1.22
C ARG A 104 7.65 -14.86 -1.37
N ALA A 105 6.98 -13.85 -1.93
CA ALA A 105 7.51 -12.50 -2.07
C ALA A 105 7.71 -11.82 -0.71
N ASP A 106 6.75 -11.96 0.23
CA ASP A 106 6.88 -11.40 1.58
C ASP A 106 8.00 -12.05 2.41
N SER A 107 8.20 -13.37 2.31
CA SER A 107 9.33 -14.06 2.95
C SER A 107 10.66 -13.58 2.38
N ALA A 108 10.79 -13.52 1.05
CA ALA A 108 12.04 -13.08 0.40
C ALA A 108 12.35 -11.60 0.66
N ALA A 109 11.32 -10.74 0.81
CA ALA A 109 11.49 -9.36 1.24
C ALA A 109 11.98 -9.29 2.69
N LYS A 110 11.35 -10.03 3.61
CA LYS A 110 11.74 -10.06 5.04
C LYS A 110 13.17 -10.51 5.29
N GLU A 111 13.69 -11.40 4.45
CA GLU A 111 15.08 -11.84 4.53
C GLU A 111 16.07 -10.71 4.15
N LEU A 112 15.71 -9.82 3.21
CA LEU A 112 16.50 -8.60 2.91
C LEU A 112 16.31 -7.52 3.99
N GLU A 113 15.07 -7.31 4.45
CA GLU A 113 14.73 -6.35 5.52
C GLU A 113 15.44 -6.70 6.84
N ALA A 114 15.82 -7.97 7.05
CA ALA A 114 16.58 -8.43 8.21
C ALA A 114 18.10 -8.16 8.14
N LEU A 115 18.66 -7.80 6.96
CA LEU A 115 20.10 -7.55 6.81
C LEU A 115 20.55 -6.14 7.24
N GLY A 116 19.63 -5.20 7.43
CA GLY A 116 19.98 -3.85 7.89
C GLY A 116 18.79 -2.90 7.99
N GLY A 117 18.75 -2.07 9.03
CA GLY A 117 17.75 -1.01 9.18
C GLY A 117 18.09 0.22 8.35
N VAL A 118 17.14 0.71 7.56
CA VAL A 118 17.29 1.92 6.75
C VAL A 118 17.23 3.18 7.62
N ASP A 119 18.19 4.08 7.45
CA ASP A 119 18.19 5.40 8.09
C ASP A 119 18.27 6.54 7.07
N LEU A 120 17.09 6.94 6.59
CA LEU A 120 16.88 8.06 5.68
C LEU A 120 17.23 9.42 6.29
N THR A 121 17.59 9.53 7.57
CA THR A 121 18.18 10.79 8.09
C THR A 121 19.59 11.02 7.56
N LYS A 122 20.27 9.94 7.14
CA LYS A 122 21.58 9.95 6.47
C LYS A 122 21.43 9.68 4.97
N ASP A 123 20.67 8.65 4.63
CA ASP A 123 20.58 8.06 3.28
C ASP A 123 19.44 8.63 2.41
N LEU A 124 18.96 9.85 2.68
CA LEU A 124 17.83 10.42 1.92
C LEU A 124 18.17 10.61 0.43
N ASP A 125 19.44 10.86 0.12
CA ASP A 125 19.97 11.03 -1.23
C ASP A 125 19.84 9.76 -2.07
N LYS A 126 19.98 8.57 -1.46
CA LYS A 126 19.80 7.27 -2.13
C LYS A 126 18.38 7.08 -2.68
N LEU A 127 17.38 7.87 -2.26
CA LEU A 127 16.03 7.84 -2.84
C LEU A 127 15.90 8.62 -4.16
N GLN A 128 16.86 9.47 -4.51
CA GLN A 128 16.77 10.39 -5.65
C GLN A 128 16.59 9.67 -6.99
N GLY A 129 15.76 10.23 -7.87
CA GLY A 129 15.66 9.78 -9.28
C GLY A 129 14.36 9.05 -9.61
N ARG A 130 14.45 7.96 -10.36
CA ARG A 130 13.29 7.25 -10.93
C ARG A 130 13.34 5.76 -10.59
N TRP A 131 12.29 5.33 -9.90
CA TRP A 131 12.12 3.96 -9.42
C TRP A 131 11.02 3.26 -10.21
N LYS A 132 11.33 2.14 -10.87
CA LYS A 132 10.37 1.30 -11.58
C LYS A 132 9.80 0.24 -10.62
N LEU A 133 8.48 0.23 -10.47
CA LEU A 133 7.77 -0.75 -9.65
C LEU A 133 7.74 -2.10 -10.38
N ILE A 134 8.42 -3.10 -9.81
CA ILE A 134 8.44 -4.47 -10.36
C ILE A 134 7.41 -5.38 -9.68
N TYR A 135 6.96 -5.06 -8.46
CA TYR A 135 5.96 -5.82 -7.72
C TYR A 135 5.21 -4.98 -6.68
N SER A 136 3.92 -5.22 -6.52
CA SER A 136 3.10 -4.69 -5.42
C SER A 136 2.02 -5.70 -5.00
N SER A 137 1.99 -6.11 -3.73
CA SER A 137 0.95 -7.00 -3.20
C SER A 137 -0.45 -6.37 -3.21
N ALA A 138 -0.52 -5.04 -3.25
CA ALA A 138 -1.76 -4.26 -3.31
C ALA A 138 -2.62 -4.54 -4.56
N PHE A 139 -1.98 -4.96 -5.66
CA PHE A 139 -2.67 -5.27 -6.92
C PHE A 139 -3.35 -6.65 -6.92
N SER A 140 -2.87 -7.60 -6.12
CA SER A 140 -3.54 -8.89 -5.87
C SER A 140 -4.56 -8.80 -4.73
N SER A 141 -4.26 -8.06 -3.66
CA SER A 141 -5.06 -8.01 -2.43
C SER A 141 -6.33 -7.15 -2.53
N ARG A 142 -6.73 -6.72 -3.75
CA ARG A 142 -7.88 -5.86 -4.07
C ARG A 142 -7.88 -4.45 -3.44
N THR A 143 -6.91 -4.10 -2.60
CA THR A 143 -6.85 -2.83 -1.85
C THR A 143 -6.78 -1.59 -2.75
N LEU A 144 -6.05 -1.69 -3.87
CA LEU A 144 -6.00 -0.66 -4.92
C LEU A 144 -6.92 -0.98 -6.12
N GLY A 145 -8.12 -1.49 -5.85
CA GLY A 145 -9.10 -1.83 -6.90
C GLY A 145 -8.70 -3.03 -7.76
N GLY A 146 -7.77 -3.86 -7.26
CA GLY A 146 -7.12 -4.99 -7.93
C GLY A 146 -8.08 -6.06 -8.47
N SER A 147 -8.69 -5.77 -9.61
CA SER A 147 -9.36 -6.73 -10.48
C SER A 147 -8.32 -7.30 -11.45
N ARG A 148 -8.24 -8.63 -11.57
CA ARG A 148 -7.40 -9.28 -12.59
C ARG A 148 -7.78 -8.72 -13.98
N PRO A 149 -6.84 -8.34 -14.85
CA PRO A 149 -7.13 -7.92 -16.22
C PRO A 149 -7.71 -9.08 -17.06
N GLY A 150 -9.02 -9.29 -16.96
CA GLY A 150 -9.78 -10.38 -17.57
C GLY A 150 -11.25 -10.32 -17.13
N PRO A 151 -12.19 -10.95 -17.88
CA PRO A 151 -13.63 -10.79 -17.63
C PRO A 151 -14.08 -11.49 -16.34
N PRO A 152 -15.02 -10.87 -15.62
CA PRO A 152 -16.39 -11.39 -15.70
C PRO A 152 -17.37 -10.33 -16.23
N THR A 153 -18.10 -10.68 -17.30
CA THR A 153 -19.35 -10.06 -17.80
C THR A 153 -19.64 -8.61 -17.35
N GLY A 154 -19.16 -7.60 -18.09
CA GLY A 154 -19.63 -6.23 -17.89
C GLY A 154 -18.89 -5.12 -18.65
N ARG A 155 -17.54 -5.15 -18.71
CA ARG A 155 -16.77 -4.17 -19.50
C ARG A 155 -16.51 -4.67 -20.91
N LEU A 156 -16.87 -3.86 -21.89
CA LEU A 156 -16.74 -4.17 -23.32
C LEU A 156 -15.29 -4.07 -23.83
N LEU A 157 -14.39 -3.42 -23.08
CA LEU A 157 -13.01 -3.14 -23.44
C LEU A 157 -12.07 -3.42 -22.24
N PRO A 158 -10.93 -4.11 -22.44
CA PRO A 158 -9.95 -4.34 -21.39
C PRO A 158 -9.13 -3.07 -21.10
N ILE A 159 -8.73 -2.89 -19.83
CA ILE A 159 -7.76 -1.88 -19.42
C ILE A 159 -6.53 -2.63 -18.90
N THR A 160 -5.36 -2.35 -19.47
CA THR A 160 -4.09 -2.98 -19.10
C THR A 160 -3.15 -1.96 -18.46
N LEU A 161 -2.54 -2.35 -17.34
CA LEU A 161 -1.54 -1.56 -16.65
C LEU A 161 -0.17 -1.78 -17.32
N GLY A 162 0.37 -0.74 -17.92
CA GLY A 162 1.72 -0.69 -18.47
C GLY A 162 2.77 -0.59 -17.36
N GLN A 163 3.89 0.09 -17.60
CA GLN A 163 4.89 0.29 -16.56
C GLN A 163 4.39 1.28 -15.50
N VAL A 164 4.82 1.05 -14.25
CA VAL A 164 4.56 1.95 -13.13
C VAL A 164 5.91 2.40 -12.59
N PHE A 165 6.04 3.70 -12.38
CA PHE A 165 7.25 4.35 -11.89
C PHE A 165 6.91 5.30 -10.75
N GLN A 166 7.94 5.64 -9.98
CA GLN A 166 7.89 6.65 -8.94
C GLN A 166 9.11 7.55 -9.11
N ARG A 167 8.89 8.83 -9.47
CA ARG A 167 9.95 9.83 -9.47
C ARG A 167 10.00 10.48 -8.09
N ILE A 168 11.20 10.61 -7.53
CA ILE A 168 11.47 11.32 -6.28
C ILE A 168 12.50 12.41 -6.55
N ASP A 169 12.24 13.59 -6.00
CA ASP A 169 13.17 14.72 -6.02
C ASP A 169 13.39 15.25 -4.60
N ILE A 170 14.54 14.92 -4.00
CA ILE A 170 14.88 15.22 -2.61
C ILE A 170 15.01 16.72 -2.32
N LEU A 171 15.23 17.54 -3.35
CA LEU A 171 15.50 18.97 -3.22
C LEU A 171 14.19 19.77 -3.23
N SER A 172 13.29 19.51 -4.19
CA SER A 172 11.96 20.13 -4.28
C SER A 172 10.89 19.43 -3.43
N LYS A 173 11.24 18.29 -2.82
CA LYS A 173 10.35 17.34 -2.13
C LYS A 173 9.22 16.81 -3.02
N ASP A 174 9.46 16.72 -4.33
CA ASP A 174 8.49 16.15 -5.27
C ASP A 174 8.46 14.62 -5.21
N PHE A 175 7.26 14.05 -5.24
CA PHE A 175 7.02 12.62 -5.28
C PHE A 175 5.88 12.32 -6.27
N ALA A 176 6.22 11.73 -7.41
CA ALA A 176 5.27 11.49 -8.49
C ALA A 176 5.12 9.99 -8.77
N ASN A 177 3.95 9.43 -8.46
CA ASN A 177 3.56 8.10 -8.92
C ASN A 177 3.05 8.21 -10.36
N ILE A 178 3.68 7.50 -11.29
CA ILE A 178 3.46 7.59 -12.73
C ILE A 178 3.06 6.21 -13.24
N ALA A 179 1.85 6.06 -13.78
CA ALA A 179 1.34 4.81 -14.33
C ALA A 179 1.02 4.95 -15.82
N GLU A 180 1.59 4.09 -16.65
CA GLU A 180 1.16 3.87 -18.03
C GLU A 180 -0.12 3.03 -18.02
N ILE A 181 -1.15 3.48 -18.74
CA ILE A 181 -2.45 2.83 -18.86
C ILE A 181 -2.77 2.68 -20.34
N GLN A 182 -3.03 1.44 -20.75
CA GLN A 182 -3.49 1.10 -22.09
C GLN A 182 -4.98 0.72 -22.02
N PHE A 183 -5.76 1.27 -22.93
CA PHE A 183 -7.17 0.99 -23.10
C PHE A 183 -7.34 0.23 -24.42
N GLY A 184 -7.77 -1.02 -24.35
CA GLY A 184 -8.15 -1.78 -25.53
C GLY A 184 -9.28 -1.08 -26.27
N ALA A 185 -9.24 -1.12 -27.61
CA ALA A 185 -10.24 -0.51 -28.46
C ALA A 185 -10.95 -1.59 -29.31
N PRO A 186 -12.20 -1.36 -29.74
CA PRO A 186 -12.89 -2.32 -30.61
C PRO A 186 -12.28 -2.25 -32.01
N TRP A 187 -12.07 -3.41 -32.65
CA TRP A 187 -11.59 -3.48 -34.02
C TRP A 187 -12.48 -2.65 -34.97
N PRO A 188 -11.92 -1.81 -35.87
CA PRO A 188 -10.52 -1.70 -36.27
C PRO A 188 -9.71 -0.59 -35.58
N LEU A 189 -10.20 -0.02 -34.47
CA LEU A 189 -9.52 1.09 -33.79
C LEU A 189 -8.23 0.63 -33.07
N PRO A 190 -7.15 1.44 -33.10
CA PRO A 190 -5.96 1.15 -32.31
C PRO A 190 -6.23 1.37 -30.81
N PRO A 191 -5.53 0.66 -29.91
CA PRO A 191 -5.58 0.93 -28.47
C PRO A 191 -5.24 2.39 -28.16
N LEU A 192 -5.94 2.97 -27.19
CA LEU A 192 -5.62 4.29 -26.64
C LEU A 192 -4.60 4.11 -25.50
N GLU A 193 -3.58 4.96 -25.45
CA GLU A 193 -2.61 4.99 -24.36
C GLU A 193 -2.72 6.30 -23.58
N ALA A 194 -2.46 6.26 -22.28
CA ALA A 194 -2.26 7.44 -21.46
C ALA A 194 -1.28 7.20 -20.31
N THR A 195 -0.54 8.23 -19.91
CA THR A 195 0.20 8.27 -18.65
C THR A 195 -0.61 9.04 -17.60
N ALA A 196 -0.93 8.41 -16.49
CA ALA A 196 -1.49 9.06 -15.31
C ALA A 196 -0.37 9.37 -14.30
N THR A 197 -0.20 10.65 -13.96
CA THR A 197 0.78 11.13 -12.98
C THR A 197 0.05 11.71 -11.77
N LEU A 198 0.22 11.07 -10.61
CA LEU A 198 -0.25 11.55 -9.31
C LEU A 198 0.93 12.28 -8.65
N ALA A 199 0.85 13.60 -8.56
CA ALA A 199 1.87 14.44 -7.94
C ALA A 199 1.58 14.63 -6.44
N HIS A 200 2.63 14.54 -5.63
CA HIS A 200 2.60 14.71 -4.19
C HIS A 200 3.85 15.49 -3.75
N LYS A 201 3.77 16.13 -2.58
CA LYS A 201 4.97 16.44 -1.77
C LYS A 201 5.26 15.29 -0.82
N PHE A 202 6.51 15.16 -0.38
CA PHE A 202 6.89 14.18 0.65
C PHE A 202 7.65 14.79 1.83
N GLU A 203 7.40 14.25 3.02
CA GLU A 203 7.99 14.62 4.30
C GLU A 203 8.56 13.36 4.97
N LEU A 204 9.77 13.44 5.53
CA LEU A 204 10.35 12.35 6.33
C LEU A 204 9.80 12.43 7.76
N ILE A 205 9.33 11.31 8.30
CA ILE A 205 8.78 11.21 9.66
C ILE A 205 9.44 10.03 10.38
N GLY A 206 10.56 10.30 11.05
CA GLY A 206 11.41 9.28 11.68
C GLY A 206 12.59 8.89 10.78
N SER A 207 13.15 7.69 10.99
CA SER A 207 14.31 7.18 10.24
C SER A 207 13.95 6.48 8.93
N SER A 208 12.78 5.85 8.83
CA SER A 208 12.39 4.99 7.71
C SER A 208 11.06 5.39 7.05
N SER A 209 10.17 6.10 7.75
CA SER A 209 8.82 6.41 7.27
C SER A 209 8.72 7.74 6.51
N ILE A 210 8.05 7.71 5.37
CA ILE A 210 7.78 8.85 4.50
C ILE A 210 6.28 9.07 4.43
N LYS A 211 5.85 10.31 4.69
CA LYS A 211 4.49 10.78 4.45
C LYS A 211 4.44 11.49 3.11
N ILE A 212 3.40 11.20 2.32
CA ILE A 212 3.12 11.87 1.05
C ILE A 212 1.81 12.66 1.15
N ILE A 213 1.79 13.84 0.53
CA ILE A 213 0.66 14.78 0.54
C ILE A 213 0.29 15.06 -0.92
N PHE A 214 -0.89 14.60 -1.34
CA PHE A 214 -1.36 14.68 -2.72
C PHE A 214 -1.61 16.12 -3.16
N GLU A 215 -0.92 16.56 -4.21
CA GLU A 215 -1.14 17.85 -4.84
C GLU A 215 -2.25 17.77 -5.88
N LYS A 216 -2.04 16.98 -6.95
CA LYS A 216 -2.92 16.88 -8.13
C LYS A 216 -2.71 15.60 -8.93
N THR A 217 -3.68 15.26 -9.80
CA THR A 217 -3.53 14.24 -10.84
C THR A 217 -3.48 14.89 -12.21
N THR A 218 -2.48 14.58 -13.02
CA THR A 218 -2.39 14.98 -14.43
C THR A 218 -2.43 13.73 -15.29
N VAL A 219 -3.32 13.68 -16.28
CA VAL A 219 -3.37 12.59 -17.27
C VAL A 219 -2.93 13.13 -18.62
N LYS A 220 -2.03 12.40 -19.29
CA LYS A 220 -1.49 12.72 -20.61
C LYS A 220 -1.84 11.60 -21.57
N PRO A 221 -2.62 11.85 -22.64
CA PRO A 221 -2.73 10.90 -23.74
C PRO A 221 -1.35 10.65 -24.36
N THR A 222 -1.06 9.39 -24.74
CA THR A 222 0.19 8.98 -25.36
C THR A 222 -0.07 8.25 -26.69
N GLY A 223 0.98 7.77 -27.35
CA GLY A 223 0.87 7.21 -28.70
C GLY A 223 0.26 8.21 -29.70
N SER A 224 -0.70 7.75 -30.50
CA SER A 224 -1.39 8.53 -31.54
C SER A 224 -2.09 9.81 -31.06
N PHE A 225 -2.36 9.93 -29.75
CA PHE A 225 -3.07 11.07 -29.15
C PHE A 225 -2.16 12.04 -28.39
N SER A 226 -0.84 11.85 -28.45
CA SER A 226 0.20 12.69 -27.80
C SER A 226 0.18 14.18 -28.17
N GLN A 227 -0.56 14.58 -29.21
CA GLN A 227 -0.80 15.98 -29.57
C GLN A 227 -1.83 16.68 -28.66
N LEU A 228 -2.65 15.92 -27.92
CA LEU A 228 -3.64 16.48 -27.01
C LEU A 228 -2.95 17.01 -25.73
N PRO A 229 -3.36 18.19 -25.23
CA PRO A 229 -2.75 18.75 -24.03
C PRO A 229 -2.99 17.87 -22.79
N PRO A 230 -2.04 17.81 -21.84
CA PRO A 230 -2.26 17.23 -20.53
C PRO A 230 -3.50 17.81 -19.86
N PHE A 231 -4.39 16.97 -19.34
CA PHE A 231 -5.54 17.43 -18.55
C PHE A 231 -5.29 17.17 -17.06
N GLU A 232 -5.49 18.21 -16.25
CA GLU A 232 -5.39 18.11 -14.79
C GLU A 232 -6.76 17.80 -14.21
N VAL A 233 -6.86 16.72 -13.45
CA VAL A 233 -8.07 16.35 -12.72
C VAL A 233 -7.83 16.66 -11.24
N PRO A 234 -8.61 17.57 -10.61
CA PRO A 234 -8.39 17.96 -9.21
C PRO A 234 -8.73 16.85 -8.20
N ARG A 235 -9.27 15.72 -8.67
CA ARG A 235 -9.55 14.51 -7.89
C ARG A 235 -9.23 13.29 -8.77
N LEU A 236 -8.76 12.20 -8.18
CA LEU A 236 -8.64 10.93 -8.91
C LEU A 236 -10.06 10.47 -9.34
N PRO A 237 -10.23 9.93 -10.56
CA PRO A 237 -11.42 9.18 -10.93
C PRO A 237 -11.71 8.09 -9.88
N ASP A 238 -12.98 7.83 -9.55
CA ASP A 238 -13.33 6.94 -8.43
C ASP A 238 -12.75 5.52 -8.59
N ALA A 239 -12.57 5.05 -9.83
CA ALA A 239 -11.94 3.77 -10.16
C ALA A 239 -10.41 3.69 -9.87
N LEU A 240 -9.78 4.80 -9.49
CA LEU A 240 -8.36 4.90 -9.11
C LEU A 240 -8.16 5.48 -7.70
N ARG A 241 -9.24 5.84 -6.97
CA ARG A 241 -9.12 6.42 -5.62
C ARG A 241 -8.82 5.32 -4.60
N PRO A 242 -7.84 5.51 -3.68
CA PRO A 242 -7.72 4.67 -2.49
C PRO A 242 -9.01 4.69 -1.66
N PRO A 243 -9.32 3.65 -0.86
CA PRO A 243 -10.53 3.63 -0.01
C PRO A 243 -10.58 4.70 1.10
N SER A 244 -9.52 5.50 1.28
CA SER A 244 -9.42 6.57 2.27
C SER A 244 -9.61 7.94 1.60
N ASP A 245 -10.47 8.81 2.14
CA ASP A 245 -10.59 10.22 1.72
C ASP A 245 -9.40 11.11 2.19
N SER A 246 -8.34 10.51 2.74
CA SER A 246 -7.15 11.24 3.19
C SER A 246 -6.34 11.75 1.99
N ARG A 247 -6.18 13.08 1.91
CA ARG A 247 -5.26 13.75 0.96
C ARG A 247 -3.78 13.41 1.22
N SER A 248 -3.50 12.60 2.24
CA SER A 248 -2.17 12.07 2.57
C SER A 248 -2.22 10.56 2.73
N GLY A 249 -1.07 9.93 2.50
CA GLY A 249 -0.79 8.58 2.94
C GLY A 249 0.66 8.47 3.39
N ASP A 250 1.03 7.31 3.91
CA ASP A 250 2.35 7.03 4.44
C ASP A 250 2.85 5.65 3.98
N PHE A 251 4.17 5.50 4.00
CA PHE A 251 4.84 4.23 3.77
C PHE A 251 6.22 4.24 4.46
N GLU A 252 6.70 3.06 4.82
CA GLU A 252 8.05 2.85 5.35
C GLU A 252 8.98 2.35 4.25
N VAL A 253 10.21 2.86 4.19
CA VAL A 253 11.30 2.29 3.39
C VAL A 253 12.05 1.28 4.27
N THR A 254 11.81 -0.01 4.03
CA THR A 254 12.33 -1.10 4.86
C THR A 254 13.63 -1.71 4.34
N TYR A 255 13.98 -1.46 3.08
CA TYR A 255 15.28 -1.79 2.49
C TYR A 255 15.59 -0.82 1.34
N LEU A 256 16.84 -0.35 1.24
CA LEU A 256 17.29 0.61 0.24
C LEU A 256 18.78 0.45 -0.06
N ASP A 257 19.13 0.36 -1.34
CA ASP A 257 20.48 0.42 -1.85
C ASP A 257 20.55 1.19 -3.20
N ALA A 258 21.65 1.06 -3.94
CA ALA A 258 21.90 1.77 -5.20
C ALA A 258 21.02 1.33 -6.38
N ASP A 259 20.49 0.10 -6.39
CA ASP A 259 19.65 -0.43 -7.47
C ASP A 259 18.25 -0.90 -7.02
N THR A 260 18.08 -1.30 -5.75
CA THR A 260 16.87 -1.95 -5.24
C THR A 260 16.31 -1.19 -4.03
N ARG A 261 14.98 -1.14 -3.93
CA ARG A 261 14.29 -0.57 -2.77
C ARG A 261 12.97 -1.28 -2.48
N ILE A 262 12.75 -1.62 -1.21
CA ILE A 262 11.52 -2.21 -0.70
C ILE A 262 10.79 -1.18 0.16
N THR A 263 9.46 -1.08 0.01
CA THR A 263 8.62 -0.28 0.89
C THR A 263 7.39 -1.04 1.38
N ARG A 264 6.93 -0.69 2.59
CA ARG A 264 5.70 -1.17 3.21
C ARG A 264 4.70 -0.01 3.31
N GLY A 265 3.50 -0.14 2.72
CA GLY A 265 2.43 0.86 2.88
C GLY A 265 1.75 0.82 4.25
N ASP A 266 0.91 1.83 4.54
CA ASP A 266 -0.02 1.92 5.69
C ASP A 266 -0.68 0.59 6.13
N ARG A 267 -1.05 -0.26 5.16
CA ARG A 267 -1.71 -1.56 5.36
C ARG A 267 -0.78 -2.78 5.28
N GLY A 268 0.53 -2.56 5.42
CA GLY A 268 1.56 -3.60 5.24
C GLY A 268 1.82 -4.00 3.79
N GLU A 269 1.33 -3.22 2.81
CA GLU A 269 1.48 -3.51 1.38
C GLU A 269 2.95 -3.53 0.96
N LEU A 270 3.46 -4.70 0.60
CA LEU A 270 4.81 -4.89 0.05
C LEU A 270 4.88 -4.32 -1.36
N ARG A 271 5.81 -3.40 -1.59
CA ARG A 271 6.11 -2.80 -2.89
C ARG A 271 7.63 -2.89 -3.15
N VAL A 272 8.02 -3.47 -4.29
CA VAL A 272 9.42 -3.67 -4.67
C VAL A 272 9.73 -2.85 -5.92
N PHE A 273 10.80 -2.06 -5.84
CA PHE A 273 11.25 -1.16 -6.90
C PHE A 273 12.70 -1.45 -7.29
N VAL A 274 13.03 -1.16 -8.54
CA VAL A 274 14.41 -1.06 -9.03
C VAL A 274 14.65 0.31 -9.66
N ILE A 275 15.88 0.79 -9.71
CA ILE A 275 16.23 2.07 -10.38
C ILE A 275 16.03 1.98 -11.91
N SER A 276 15.75 3.12 -12.58
CA SER A 276 15.31 3.18 -13.98
C SER A 276 15.55 4.54 -14.67
#